data_AF-A0A3N5PHA2-F1
#
_entry.id   AF-A0A3N5PHA2-F1
#
_cell.length_a   1.000
_cell.length_b   1.000
_cell.length_c   1.000
_cell.angle_alpha   90.00
_cell.angle_beta   90.00
_cell.angle_gamma   90.00
#
_symmetry.space_group_name_H-M   'P 1'
#
loop_
_entity.id
_entity.type
_entity.pdbx_description
1 polymer ?
#
loop_
_entity_poly.entity_id
_entity_poly.type
_entity_poly.pdbx_seq_one_letter_code
_entity_poly.pdbx_strand_id
1 'polypeptide(L)' 'ILAKAPGVRVIDDRVKNYFPMPLEASGQDDVLAGRIRQDTSLTDGTGIAMFVCGDQIRKGAALNAIQIAEML' A
#
# COMPACT_ATOMS: atom_id res chain seq x y z
N ILE A 1 -6.63 -10.22 3.42
CA ILE A 1 -5.18 -10.52 3.27
C ILE A 1 -4.37 -9.27 3.50
N LEU A 2 -4.47 -8.25 2.62
CA LEU A 2 -3.67 -7.02 2.71
C LEU A 2 -3.71 -6.32 4.08
N ALA A 3 -4.89 -6.17 4.70
CA ALA A 3 -5.02 -5.54 6.02
C ALA A 3 -4.31 -6.28 7.17
N LYS A 4 -3.82 -7.51 6.94
CA LYS A 4 -3.05 -8.31 7.91
C LYS A 4 -1.57 -8.40 7.54
N ALA A 5 -1.16 -7.87 6.37
CA ALA A 5 0.22 -7.93 5.92
C ALA A 5 1.06 -6.89 6.70
N PRO A 6 2.21 -7.27 7.29
CA PRO A 6 3.08 -6.32 7.97
C PRO A 6 3.54 -5.19 7.03
N GLY A 7 3.53 -3.95 7.54
CA GLY A 7 3.93 -2.76 6.78
C GLY A 7 2.91 -2.31 5.71
N VAL A 8 1.69 -2.84 5.74
CA VAL A 8 0.60 -2.43 4.85
C VAL A 8 -0.57 -1.91 5.66
N ARG A 9 -1.01 -0.69 5.34
CA ARG A 9 -2.21 -0.09 5.92
C ARG A 9 -3.27 0.12 4.83
N VAL A 10 -4.42 -0.51 5.00
CA VAL A 10 -5.53 -0.39 4.04
C VAL A 10 -6.34 0.88 4.34
N ILE A 11 -6.45 1.77 3.36
CA ILE A 11 -7.28 2.97 3.36
C ILE A 11 -8.27 2.85 2.19
N ASP A 12 -9.51 2.44 2.46
CA ASP A 12 -10.51 2.24 1.39
C ASP A 12 -11.93 2.58 1.88
N ASP A 13 -12.16 3.84 2.26
CA ASP A 13 -13.51 4.34 2.58
C ASP A 13 -14.12 4.97 1.33
N ARG A 14 -14.89 4.16 0.61
CA ARG A 14 -15.55 4.57 -0.64
C ARG A 14 -16.66 5.59 -0.41
N VAL A 15 -17.38 5.52 0.71
CA VAL A 15 -18.50 6.41 1.02
C VAL A 15 -17.99 7.83 1.21
N LYS A 16 -16.86 7.98 1.90
CA LYS A 16 -16.21 9.29 2.10
C LYS A 16 -15.24 9.67 0.99
N ASN A 17 -15.08 8.82 -0.03
CA ASN A 17 -14.06 8.96 -1.08
C ASN A 17 -12.66 9.22 -0.49
N TYR A 18 -12.30 8.47 0.54
CA TYR A 18 -11.00 8.54 1.21
C TYR A 18 -10.15 7.32 0.83
N PHE A 19 -8.96 7.60 0.34
CA PHE A 19 -8.06 6.64 -0.31
C PHE A 19 -6.60 7.08 -0.11
N PRO A 20 -5.61 6.24 -0.41
CA PRO A 20 -4.21 6.57 -0.17
C PRO A 20 -3.81 7.86 -0.89
N MET A 21 -3.16 8.77 -0.16
CA MET A 21 -2.62 10.00 -0.70
C MET A 21 -1.10 10.06 -0.44
N PRO A 22 -0.28 10.53 -1.41
CA PRO A 22 1.16 10.66 -1.20
C PRO A 22 1.52 11.51 0.03
N LEU A 23 0.77 12.60 0.25
CA LEU A 23 0.97 13.49 1.40
C LEU A 23 0.84 12.75 2.75
N GLU A 24 -0.06 11.78 2.84
CA GLU A 24 -0.28 10.99 4.06
C GLU A 24 0.69 9.82 4.19
N ALA A 25 1.27 9.37 3.07
CA ALA A 25 2.30 8.34 3.05
C ALA A 25 3.70 8.88 3.36
N SER A 26 3.97 10.16 3.03
CA SER A 26 5.25 10.81 3.32
C SER A 26 5.58 10.78 4.82
N GLY A 27 6.80 10.39 5.14
CA GLY A 27 7.30 10.24 6.51
C GLY A 27 6.73 9.02 7.26
N GLN A 28 5.96 8.15 6.60
CA GLN A 28 5.45 6.92 7.20
C GLN A 28 6.28 5.71 6.75
N ASP A 29 6.31 4.71 7.62
CA ASP A 29 6.99 3.43 7.35
C ASP A 29 6.06 2.45 6.60
N ASP A 30 4.75 2.58 6.82
CA ASP A 30 3.73 1.76 6.15
C ASP A 30 3.48 2.20 4.71
N VAL A 31 3.22 1.22 3.85
CA VAL A 31 2.65 1.42 2.52
C VAL A 31 1.12 1.47 2.64
N LEU A 32 0.53 2.52 2.10
CA LEU A 32 -0.92 2.73 2.08
C LEU A 32 -1.51 2.10 0.83
N ALA A 33 -2.53 1.25 0.98
CA ALA A 33 -3.20 0.57 -0.13
C ALA A 33 -4.71 0.81 -0.09
N GLY A 34 -5.34 1.04 -1.24
CA GLY A 34 -6.77 1.35 -1.31
C GLY A 34 -7.32 1.27 -2.72
N ARG A 35 -8.58 1.68 -2.91
CA ARG A 35 -9.29 1.58 -4.20
C ARG A 35 -9.29 0.15 -4.75
N ILE A 36 -9.31 -0.84 -3.85
CA ILE A 36 -9.13 -2.25 -4.18
C ILE A 36 -10.43 -2.75 -4.82
N ARG A 37 -10.37 -3.20 -6.06
CA ARG A 37 -11.54 -3.64 -6.81
C ARG A 37 -11.15 -4.68 -7.85
N GLN A 38 -12.16 -5.39 -8.36
CA GLN A 38 -12.00 -6.20 -9.55
C GLN A 38 -11.55 -5.32 -10.72
N ASP A 39 -10.51 -5.75 -11.43
CA ASP A 39 -10.14 -5.13 -12.69
C ASP A 39 -11.12 -5.57 -13.78
N THR A 40 -11.79 -4.61 -14.39
CA THR A 40 -12.77 -4.85 -15.46
C THR A 40 -12.12 -5.07 -16.82
N SER A 41 -10.81 -4.84 -16.95
CA SER A 41 -10.06 -5.10 -18.19
C SER A 41 -9.81 -6.60 -18.42
N LEU A 42 -9.89 -7.42 -17.37
CA LEU A 42 -9.70 -8.87 -17.38
C LEU A 42 -11.06 -9.58 -17.26
N THR A 43 -11.50 -10.17 -18.36
CA THR A 43 -12.84 -10.79 -18.48
C THR A 43 -12.98 -12.13 -17.76
N ASP A 44 -11.87 -12.76 -17.38
CA ASP A 44 -11.84 -14.04 -16.67
C ASP A 44 -12.04 -13.93 -15.15
N GLY A 45 -12.18 -12.70 -14.62
CA GLY A 45 -12.40 -12.47 -13.20
C GLY A 45 -11.16 -12.63 -12.33
N THR A 46 -9.96 -12.72 -12.91
CA THR A 46 -8.71 -12.88 -12.12
C THR A 46 -8.01 -11.56 -11.78
N GLY A 47 -8.42 -10.45 -12.41
CA GLY A 47 -7.77 -9.15 -12.26
C GLY A 47 -8.15 -8.37 -11.00
N ILE A 48 -7.17 -7.71 -10.38
CA ILE A 48 -7.38 -6.82 -9.24
C ILE A 48 -6.70 -5.47 -9.53
N ALA A 49 -7.46 -4.38 -9.41
CA ALA A 49 -6.94 -3.03 -9.47
C ALA A 49 -6.85 -2.43 -8.06
N MET A 50 -5.76 -1.71 -7.78
CA MET A 50 -5.56 -1.01 -6.52
C MET A 50 -4.71 0.26 -6.72
N PHE A 51 -4.78 1.16 -5.76
CA PHE A 51 -3.96 2.36 -5.68
C PHE A 51 -3.07 2.30 -4.43
N VAL A 52 -1.80 2.66 -4.57
CA VAL A 52 -0.78 2.48 -3.53
C VAL A 52 0.03 3.76 -3.38
N CYS A 53 0.34 4.13 -2.15
CA CYS A 53 1.22 5.25 -1.81
C CYS A 53 2.20 4.84 -0.71
N GLY A 54 3.46 5.23 -0.83
CA GLY A 54 4.51 4.96 0.16
C GLY A 54 5.59 6.03 0.11
N ASP A 55 6.33 6.18 1.20
CA ASP A 55 7.49 7.06 1.26
C ASP A 55 8.71 6.41 0.57
N GLN A 56 9.31 7.13 -0.36
CA GLN A 56 10.43 6.63 -1.18
C GLN A 56 11.75 6.56 -0.41
N ILE A 57 11.99 7.48 0.54
CA ILE A 57 13.23 7.52 1.32
C ILE A 57 13.18 6.51 2.45
N ARG A 58 12.01 6.32 3.09
CA ARG A 58 11.83 5.35 4.18
C ARG A 58 11.63 3.95 3.64
N LYS A 59 10.39 3.53 3.38
CA LYS A 59 10.10 2.16 2.95
C LYS A 59 10.72 1.84 1.58
N GLY A 60 10.91 2.84 0.73
CA GLY A 60 11.59 2.68 -0.56
C GLY A 60 13.12 2.50 -0.46
N ALA A 61 13.77 2.85 0.67
CA ALA A 61 15.21 2.72 0.83
C ALA A 61 15.64 2.37 2.26
N ALA A 62 15.63 3.34 3.18
CA ALA A 62 16.28 3.24 4.49
C ALA A 62 15.70 2.11 5.37
N LEU A 63 14.37 1.97 5.43
CA LEU A 63 13.73 0.99 6.29
C LEU A 63 14.00 -0.44 5.83
N ASN A 64 14.06 -0.68 4.52
CA ASN A 64 14.43 -2.01 4.00
C ASN A 64 15.87 -2.38 4.39
N ALA A 65 16.79 -1.42 4.35
CA ALA A 65 18.18 -1.66 4.74
C ALA A 65 18.30 -2.05 6.23
N ILE A 66 17.56 -1.36 7.11
CA ILE A 66 17.49 -1.68 8.54
C ILE A 66 16.89 -3.09 8.74
N GLN A 67 15.76 -3.39 8.10
CA GLN A 67 15.09 -4.69 8.24
C GLN A 67 15.97 -5.86 7.79
N ILE A 68 16.76 -5.69 6.73
CA ILE A 68 17.74 -6.71 6.31
C ILE A 68 18.84 -6.85 7.37
N ALA A 69 19.37 -5.73 7.89
CA ALA A 69 20.40 -5.76 8.92
C ALA A 69 19.94 -6.40 10.23
N GLU A 70 18.66 -6.26 10.61
CA GLU A 70 18.07 -6.91 11.79
C GLU A 70 17.94 -8.44 11.64
N MET A 71 17.97 -8.96 10.42
CA MET A 71 17.85 -10.40 10.13
C MET A 71 19.22 -11.11 10.00
N LEU A 72 20.33 -10.36 10.04
CA LEU A 72 21.70 -10.87 9.93
C LEU A 72 22.41 -10.87 11.29
#